data_AF-A0A892ZLJ1-F1
#
_entry.id   AF-A0A892ZLJ1-F1
#
_cell.length_a   1.000
_cell.length_b   1.000
_cell.length_c   1.000
_cell.angle_alpha   90.00
_cell.angle_beta   90.00
_cell.angle_gamma   90.00
#
_symmetry.space_group_name_H-M   'P 1'
#
loop_
_entity.id
_entity.type
_entity.pdbx_description
1 polymer ?
#
loop_
_entity_poly.entity_id
_entity_poly.type
_entity_poly.pdbx_seq_one_letter_code
_entity_poly.pdbx_strand_id
1 'polypeptide(L)'
;MTRKTQGLALLAVATAGLLWAGLAAAKTINVADHNTPYNNDDIQKLAATAVGMGVKEPVKLNLQGGNLNVSGSTATTCVIKVGSGDTPKIGGISCK
;
A
#
# COMPACT_ATOMS: atom_id res chain seq x y z
N MET A 1 5.42 -33.05 54.35
CA MET A 1 5.68 -32.89 52.90
C MET A 1 4.82 -31.76 52.38
N THR A 2 5.47 -30.67 51.97
CA THR A 2 4.90 -29.38 51.60
C THR A 2 4.74 -29.29 50.09
N ARG A 3 3.55 -28.97 49.55
CA ARG A 3 3.40 -28.28 48.24
C ARG A 3 2.18 -27.37 48.24
N LYS A 4 2.42 -26.13 48.70
CA LYS A 4 1.57 -24.96 48.50
C LYS A 4 1.83 -24.49 47.06
N THR A 5 0.93 -24.79 46.13
CA THR A 5 1.08 -24.32 44.74
C THR A 5 0.69 -22.86 44.68
N GLN A 6 1.72 -22.02 44.57
CA GLN A 6 1.67 -20.57 44.51
C GLN A 6 1.19 -20.09 43.13
N GLY A 7 0.70 -18.85 43.11
CA GLY A 7 -0.06 -18.26 42.03
C GLY A 7 0.66 -18.10 40.70
N LEU A 8 -0.15 -18.05 39.64
CA LEU A 8 0.26 -17.58 38.32
C LEU A 8 0.08 -16.06 38.28
N ALA A 9 1.14 -15.32 38.58
CA ALA A 9 1.32 -13.96 38.11
C ALA A 9 2.02 -14.03 36.74
N LEU A 10 1.28 -13.83 35.65
CA LEU A 10 1.86 -13.64 34.32
C LEU A 10 2.08 -12.14 34.09
N LEU A 11 3.27 -11.68 34.47
CA LEU A 11 3.88 -10.46 33.95
C LEU A 11 4.30 -10.72 32.50
N ALA A 12 3.54 -10.22 31.53
CA ALA A 12 3.97 -10.16 30.14
C ALA A 12 4.53 -8.76 29.84
N VAL A 13 5.84 -8.79 29.57
CA VAL A 13 6.79 -7.74 29.27
C VAL A 13 6.39 -6.85 28.08
N ALA A 14 6.79 -5.59 28.18
CA ALA A 14 6.75 -4.51 27.21
C ALA A 14 6.88 -4.90 25.73
N THR A 15 6.03 -4.28 24.89
CA THR A 15 6.40 -3.94 23.51
C THR A 15 6.54 -2.42 23.42
N ALA A 16 7.75 -1.94 23.67
CA ALA A 16 8.19 -0.66 23.13
C ALA A 16 8.33 -0.82 21.61
N GLY A 17 7.23 -0.62 20.90
CA GLY A 17 7.21 -0.49 19.44
C GLY A 17 7.28 0.99 19.10
N LEU A 18 8.47 1.44 18.73
CA LEU A 18 8.79 2.78 18.25
C LEU A 18 7.78 3.26 17.21
N LEU A 19 6.87 4.17 17.58
CA LEU A 19 6.30 5.10 16.61
C LEU A 19 7.20 6.33 16.63
N TRP A 20 8.36 6.19 16.01
CA TRP A 20 9.05 7.33 15.42
C TRP A 20 8.03 7.99 14.48
N ALA A 21 7.40 9.06 14.96
CA ALA A 21 6.72 10.02 14.11
C ALA A 21 7.81 10.71 13.29
N GLY A 22 8.31 9.97 12.30
CA GLY A 22 9.28 10.46 11.35
C GLY A 22 8.68 11.64 10.62
N LEU A 23 9.49 12.68 10.48
CA LEU A 23 9.42 13.68 9.42
C LEU A 23 8.73 13.10 8.20
N ALA A 24 7.77 13.86 7.65
CA ALA A 24 7.11 13.61 6.38
C ALA A 24 8.13 13.58 5.21
N ALA A 25 8.96 12.54 5.16
CA ALA A 25 9.53 12.04 3.93
C ALA A 25 8.35 11.41 3.17
N ALA A 26 8.14 11.82 1.92
CA ALA A 26 7.11 11.25 1.05
C ALA A 26 7.19 9.72 1.13
N LYS A 27 6.22 9.10 1.81
CA LYS A 27 6.24 7.67 2.07
C LYS A 27 6.14 6.95 0.73
N THR A 28 7.19 6.21 0.38
CA THR A 28 7.17 5.32 -0.79
C THR A 28 6.04 4.30 -0.57
N ILE A 29 5.11 4.24 -1.51
CA ILE A 29 3.98 3.31 -1.48
C ILE A 29 4.50 1.90 -1.72
N ASN A 30 4.07 0.96 -0.89
CA ASN A 30 4.39 -0.44 -1.05
C ASN A 30 3.65 -1.02 -2.26
N VAL A 31 4.35 -1.15 -3.39
CA VAL A 31 3.88 -1.79 -4.60
C VAL A 31 4.33 -3.25 -4.58
N ALA A 32 3.39 -4.18 -4.40
CA ALA A 32 3.69 -5.61 -4.34
C ALA A 32 3.97 -6.22 -5.71
N ASP A 33 3.33 -5.69 -6.76
CA ASP A 33 3.44 -6.24 -8.12
C ASP A 33 3.00 -5.20 -9.17
N HIS A 34 3.67 -5.18 -10.32
CA HIS A 34 3.22 -4.41 -11.48
C HIS A 34 3.68 -5.00 -12.81
N ASN A 35 2.92 -4.76 -13.89
CA ASN A 35 3.29 -5.14 -15.27
C ASN A 35 3.39 -3.94 -16.21
N THR A 36 3.57 -2.74 -15.67
CA THR A 36 3.62 -1.49 -16.45
C THR A 36 5.02 -1.23 -17.02
N PRO A 37 5.14 -0.61 -18.20
CA PRO A 37 6.44 -0.17 -18.75
C PRO A 37 6.97 1.12 -18.10
N TYR A 38 6.20 1.74 -17.21
CA TYR A 38 6.54 3.00 -16.56
C TYR A 38 7.73 2.86 -15.61
N ASN A 39 8.48 3.95 -15.45
CA ASN A 39 9.55 4.03 -14.46
C ASN A 39 8.98 4.02 -13.02
N ASN A 40 9.86 3.81 -12.05
CA ASN A 40 9.47 3.73 -10.63
C ASN A 40 8.83 5.01 -10.10
N ASP A 41 9.29 6.20 -10.51
CA ASP A 41 8.71 7.48 -10.09
C ASP A 41 7.25 7.61 -10.52
N ASP A 42 6.96 7.25 -11.76
CA ASP A 42 5.62 7.29 -12.33
C ASP A 42 4.72 6.23 -11.68
N ILE A 43 5.23 5.01 -11.45
CA ILE A 43 4.53 3.96 -10.69
C ILE A 43 4.16 4.45 -9.29
N GLN A 44 5.09 5.10 -8.59
CA GLN A 44 4.87 5.63 -7.23
C GLN A 44 3.82 6.73 -7.22
N LYS A 45 3.82 7.64 -8.19
CA LYS A 45 2.78 8.69 -8.31
C LYS A 45 1.40 8.10 -8.59
N LEU A 46 1.32 7.11 -9.47
CA LEU A 46 0.08 6.40 -9.80
C LEU A 46 -0.47 5.63 -8.59
N ALA A 47 0.41 4.92 -7.89
CA ALA A 47 0.11 4.22 -6.66
C ALA A 47 -0.37 5.18 -5.55
N ALA A 48 0.35 6.28 -5.33
CA ALA A 48 -0.01 7.29 -4.33
C ALA A 48 -1.37 7.93 -4.62
N THR A 49 -1.68 8.16 -5.90
CA THR A 49 -3.00 8.66 -6.31
C THR A 49 -4.11 7.68 -5.95
N ALA A 50 -3.94 6.39 -6.27
CA ALA A 50 -4.92 5.36 -5.92
C ALA A 50 -5.07 5.21 -4.39
N VAL A 51 -3.96 5.28 -3.63
CA VAL A 51 -3.99 5.23 -2.17
C VAL A 51 -4.73 6.45 -1.59
N GLY A 52 -4.49 7.64 -2.13
CA GLY A 52 -5.22 8.86 -1.77
C GLY A 52 -6.72 8.78 -2.05
N MET A 53 -7.14 7.90 -2.98
CA MET A 53 -8.54 7.64 -3.29
C MET A 53 -9.15 6.46 -2.51
N GLY A 54 -8.39 5.84 -1.59
CA GLY A 54 -8.90 4.84 -0.64
C GLY A 54 -8.43 3.41 -0.88
N VAL A 55 -7.60 3.16 -1.90
CA VAL A 55 -6.95 1.85 -2.09
C VAL A 55 -5.91 1.65 -0.98
N LYS A 56 -5.97 0.54 -0.23
CA LYS A 56 -4.99 0.31 0.84
C LYS A 56 -3.78 -0.49 0.37
N GLU A 57 -2.61 -0.14 0.90
CA GLU A 57 -1.36 -0.86 0.69
C GLU A 57 -1.41 -2.31 1.22
N PRO A 58 -0.61 -3.24 0.68
CA PRO A 58 0.21 -3.08 -0.53
C PRO A 58 -0.65 -3.01 -1.79
N VAL A 59 -0.24 -2.20 -2.76
CA VAL A 59 -0.96 -2.02 -4.02
C VAL A 59 -0.37 -2.86 -5.14
N LYS A 60 -1.20 -3.20 -6.12
CA LYS A 60 -0.83 -3.87 -7.36
C LYS A 60 -1.30 -3.05 -8.55
N LEU A 61 -0.44 -2.95 -9.56
CA LEU A 61 -0.68 -2.12 -10.75
C LEU A 61 -0.70 -3.00 -12.00
N ASN A 62 -1.86 -3.12 -12.64
CA ASN A 62 -2.03 -3.95 -13.82
C ASN A 62 -2.49 -3.13 -15.03
N LEU A 63 -1.64 -2.94 -16.02
CA LEU A 63 -1.94 -2.26 -17.26
C LEU A 63 -2.53 -3.23 -18.30
N GLN A 64 -3.74 -2.92 -18.77
CA GLN A 64 -4.42 -3.67 -19.81
C GLN A 64 -5.10 -2.71 -20.79
N GLY A 65 -4.68 -2.72 -22.05
CA GLY A 65 -5.34 -1.97 -23.13
C GLY A 65 -5.49 -0.46 -22.88
N GLY A 66 -4.50 0.18 -22.24
CA GLY A 66 -4.56 1.61 -21.89
C GLY A 66 -5.32 1.91 -20.59
N ASN A 67 -5.75 0.89 -19.85
CA ASN A 67 -6.34 1.04 -18.54
C ASN A 67 -5.41 0.43 -17.50
N LEU A 68 -4.94 1.26 -16.58
CA LEU A 68 -4.15 0.82 -15.44
C LEU A 68 -5.07 0.56 -14.25
N ASN A 69 -5.29 -0.70 -13.94
CA ASN A 69 -6.05 -1.14 -12.78
C ASN A 69 -5.14 -1.18 -11.55
N VAL A 70 -5.44 -0.34 -10.56
CA VAL A 70 -4.77 -0.29 -9.26
C VAL A 70 -5.68 -0.87 -8.20
N SER A 71 -5.22 -1.94 -7.55
CA SER A 71 -5.94 -2.65 -6.49
C SER A 71 -5.06 -2.79 -5.26
N GLY A 72 -5.66 -2.99 -4.10
CA GLY A 72 -4.94 -3.08 -2.85
C GLY A 72 -5.46 -4.19 -1.95
N SER A 73 -5.21 -4.06 -0.66
CA SER A 73 -5.73 -4.96 0.38
C SER A 73 -7.22 -4.73 0.70
N THR A 74 -7.84 -3.68 0.16
CA THR A 74 -9.27 -3.36 0.29
C THR A 74 -10.07 -3.68 -0.98
N ALA A 75 -11.39 -3.68 -0.86
CA ALA A 75 -12.31 -3.80 -2.01
C ALA A 75 -12.24 -2.60 -2.96
N THR A 76 -11.69 -1.46 -2.51
CA THR A 76 -11.54 -0.26 -3.33
C THR A 76 -10.52 -0.50 -4.43
N THR A 77 -10.93 -0.23 -5.66
CA THR A 77 -10.11 -0.39 -6.86
C THR A 77 -10.20 0.86 -7.71
N CYS A 78 -9.08 1.28 -8.26
CA CYS A 78 -8.99 2.43 -9.14
C CYS A 78 -8.61 1.98 -10.55
N VAL A 79 -9.29 2.51 -11.55
CA VAL A 79 -8.89 2.39 -12.96
C VAL A 79 -8.41 3.75 -13.40
N ILE A 80 -7.15 3.82 -13.81
CA ILE A 80 -6.51 5.01 -14.33
C ILE A 80 -6.40 4.81 -15.84
N LYS A 81 -7.14 5.60 -16.62
CA LYS A 81 -6.97 5.61 -18.08
C LYS A 81 -5.63 6.27 -18.40
N VAL A 82 -4.78 5.55 -19.11
CA VAL A 82 -3.44 5.97 -19.49
C VAL A 82 -3.27 5.85 -21.00
N GLY A 83 -2.77 6.89 -21.65
CA GLY A 83 -2.49 6.88 -23.09
C GLY A 83 -1.34 5.93 -23.47
N SER A 84 -1.06 5.81 -24.77
CA SER A 84 0.04 4.98 -25.28
C SER A 84 1.41 5.60 -25.00
N GLY A 85 2.39 4.74 -24.67
CA GLY A 85 3.81 5.07 -24.49
C GLY A 85 4.36 4.69 -23.10
N ASP A 86 5.64 4.98 -22.87
CA ASP A 86 6.37 4.65 -21.63
C ASP A 86 6.21 5.71 -20.52
N THR A 87 5.42 6.75 -20.78
CA THR A 87 5.06 7.77 -19.80
C THR A 87 3.54 7.80 -19.64
N PRO A 88 3.00 7.70 -18.42
CA PRO A 88 1.56 7.65 -18.23
C PRO A 88 0.92 9.00 -18.58
N LYS A 89 0.06 9.01 -19.59
CA LYS A 89 -0.78 10.16 -19.96
C LYS A 89 -2.18 9.96 -19.37
N ILE A 90 -2.47 10.58 -18.23
CA ILE A 90 -3.72 10.35 -17.50
C ILE A 90 -4.89 10.97 -18.25
N GLY A 91 -5.79 10.12 -18.77
CA GLY A 91 -7.04 10.53 -19.41
C GLY A 91 -8.23 10.58 -18.46
N GLY A 92 -8.08 10.03 -17.25
CA GLY A 92 -9.11 10.04 -16.21
C GLY A 92 -8.88 8.94 -15.19
N ILE A 93 -9.44 9.12 -13.99
CA ILE A 93 -9.35 8.16 -12.89
C ILE A 93 -10.76 7.83 -12.42
N SER A 94 -11.03 6.57 -12.13
CA SER A 94 -12.32 6.10 -11.62
C SER A 94 -12.08 5.07 -10.53
N CYS A 95 -12.51 5.35 -9.31
CA CYS A 95 -12.39 4.43 -8.19
C CYS A 95 -13.77 4.02 -7.67
N LYS A 96 -13.89 2.76 -7.26
CA LYS A 96 -15.10 2.15 -6.69
C LYS A 96 -14.73 1.25 -5.54
#